data_AF-A0A524FGN0-F1
#
_entry.id   AF-A0A524FGN0-F1
#
_cell.length_a   1.000
_cell.length_b   1.000
_cell.length_c   1.000
_cell.angle_alpha   90.00
_cell.angle_beta   90.00
_cell.angle_gamma   90.00
#
_symmetry.space_group_name_H-M   'P 1'
#
loop_
_entity.id
_entity.type
_entity.pdbx_description
1 polymer ?
#
loop_
_entity_poly.entity_id
_entity_poly.type
_entity_poly.pdbx_seq_one_letter_code
_entity_poly.pdbx_strand_id
1 'polypeptide(L)'
;MDFGEVDKDQLMSGFLSALNNFAKDLHFPAGVSLIRSGTLEARFNPGEHILSVLIIDYQMPLGSSTEHILSGLAEEITIKFEEKYKKPLESQMKSNKFKPKVFKDFWEDIDQIINQFGEESHELYQKLVLIEAIYAKVPQKWCLPLIEQAGKGELVNIVENIPEKYHRFLKGAIQKVNLNSKPVWEIFAVPLLDPKSL
;
A
#
# COMPACT_ATOMS: atom_id res chain seq x y z
N MET A 1 4.78 29.88 -16.55
CA MET A 1 4.31 30.62 -15.37
C MET A 1 4.81 29.86 -14.17
N ASP A 2 5.66 30.50 -13.37
CA ASP A 2 6.14 29.93 -12.11
C ASP A 2 5.05 30.18 -11.06
N PHE A 3 4.26 29.14 -10.76
CA PHE A 3 3.25 29.19 -9.72
C PHE A 3 3.98 28.94 -8.40
N GLY A 4 4.17 30.01 -7.61
CA GLY A 4 4.85 29.95 -6.32
C GLY A 4 4.20 28.95 -5.35
N GLU A 5 4.97 28.47 -4.37
CA GLU A 5 4.53 27.45 -3.39
C GLU A 5 3.18 27.78 -2.73
N VAL A 6 2.91 29.06 -2.46
CA VAL A 6 1.68 29.53 -1.80
C VAL A 6 0.42 29.25 -2.63
N ASP A 7 0.48 29.37 -3.96
CA ASP A 7 -0.66 29.13 -4.83
C ASP A 7 -0.95 27.64 -4.99
N LYS A 8 0.10 26.80 -4.99
CA LYS A 8 -0.04 25.34 -5.04
C LYS A 8 -0.67 24.79 -3.77
N ASP A 9 -0.25 25.28 -2.60
CA ASP A 9 -0.80 24.86 -1.31
C ASP A 9 -2.27 25.24 -1.16
N GLN A 10 -2.67 26.43 -1.63
CA GLN A 10 -4.07 26.85 -1.64
C GLN A 10 -4.93 26.01 -2.59
N LEU A 11 -4.43 25.70 -3.78
CA LEU A 11 -5.11 24.83 -4.74
C LEU A 11 -5.27 23.41 -4.18
N MET A 12 -4.23 22.86 -3.56
CA MET A 12 -4.28 21.53 -2.94
C MET A 12 -5.26 21.50 -1.76
N SER A 13 -5.25 22.53 -0.90
CA SER A 13 -6.21 22.66 0.19
C SER A 13 -7.66 22.77 -0.30
N GLY A 14 -7.89 23.53 -1.38
CA GLY A 14 -9.19 23.63 -2.03
C GLY A 14 -9.65 22.29 -2.62
N PHE A 15 -8.75 21.57 -3.27
CA PHE A 15 -9.01 20.24 -3.82
C PHE A 15 -9.36 19.22 -2.73
N LEU A 16 -8.57 19.13 -1.67
CA LEU A 16 -8.83 18.24 -0.53
C LEU A 16 -10.13 18.59 0.19
N SER A 17 -10.45 19.88 0.31
CA SER A 17 -11.72 20.35 0.87
C SER A 17 -12.90 19.95 -0.02
N ALA A 18 -12.77 20.08 -1.34
CA ALA A 18 -13.77 19.62 -2.30
C ALA A 18 -13.97 18.11 -2.24
N LEU A 19 -12.88 17.33 -2.13
CA LEU A 19 -12.95 15.88 -1.95
C LEU A 19 -13.64 15.49 -0.63
N ASN A 20 -13.32 16.18 0.47
CA ASN A 20 -13.97 15.94 1.77
C ASN A 20 -15.46 16.29 1.72
N ASN A 21 -15.83 17.41 1.11
CA ASN A 21 -17.23 17.81 0.96
C ASN A 21 -17.98 16.83 0.04
N PHE A 22 -17.37 16.42 -1.06
CA PHE A 22 -17.91 15.37 -1.93
C PHE A 22 -18.14 14.06 -1.17
N ALA A 23 -17.20 13.67 -0.30
CA ALA A 23 -17.34 12.50 0.56
C ALA A 23 -18.49 12.65 1.58
N LYS A 24 -18.69 13.85 2.14
CA LYS A 24 -19.80 14.13 3.08
C LYS A 24 -21.17 14.19 2.39
N ASP A 25 -21.27 14.86 1.25
CA ASP A 25 -22.52 15.12 0.54
C ASP A 25 -23.15 13.83 -0.02
N LEU A 26 -22.31 12.88 -0.45
CA LEU A 26 -22.74 11.57 -0.89
C LEU A 26 -23.18 10.65 0.26
N HIS A 27 -23.22 11.15 1.50
CA HIS A 27 -23.49 10.36 2.71
C HIS A 27 -22.66 9.08 2.69
N PHE A 28 -21.36 9.19 2.36
CA PHE A 28 -20.48 8.04 2.15
C PHE A 28 -20.73 7.06 3.31
N PRO A 29 -21.28 5.86 3.03
CA PRO A 29 -21.58 4.93 4.09
C PRO A 29 -20.27 4.58 4.79
N ALA A 30 -20.35 4.33 6.10
CA ALA A 30 -19.22 3.78 6.84
C ALA A 30 -18.60 2.63 6.01
N GLY A 31 -17.33 2.79 5.60
CA GLY A 31 -16.61 1.79 4.80
C GLY A 31 -16.30 2.16 3.35
N VAL A 32 -16.74 3.31 2.80
CA VAL A 32 -16.25 3.77 1.48
C VAL A 32 -15.02 4.65 1.65
N SER A 33 -13.85 4.09 1.39
CA SER A 33 -12.53 4.72 1.57
C SER A 33 -11.81 5.00 0.25
N LEU A 34 -12.53 5.04 -0.88
CA LEU A 34 -11.93 4.94 -2.21
C LEU A 34 -12.71 5.72 -3.29
N ILE A 35 -12.02 6.58 -4.04
CA ILE A 35 -12.49 7.17 -5.30
C ILE A 35 -11.50 6.79 -6.41
N ARG A 36 -11.99 6.31 -7.55
CA ARG A 36 -11.16 6.03 -8.74
C ARG A 36 -11.64 6.82 -9.95
N SER A 37 -10.69 7.36 -10.72
CA SER A 37 -10.94 8.02 -12.00
C SER A 37 -9.79 7.71 -12.96
N GLY A 38 -10.06 6.87 -13.96
CA GLY A 38 -9.03 6.40 -14.88
C GLY A 38 -7.93 5.61 -14.16
N THR A 39 -6.68 6.07 -14.28
CA THR A 39 -5.49 5.50 -13.61
C THR A 39 -5.27 6.05 -12.21
N LEU A 40 -6.00 7.11 -11.83
CA LEU A 40 -5.85 7.73 -10.52
C LEU A 40 -6.81 7.12 -9.51
N GLU A 41 -6.23 6.75 -8.38
CA GLU A 41 -6.91 6.28 -7.20
C GLU A 41 -6.63 7.22 -6.03
N ALA A 42 -7.69 7.66 -5.35
CA ALA A 42 -7.61 8.40 -4.10
C ALA A 42 -8.22 7.56 -2.98
N ARG A 43 -7.39 7.19 -2.01
CA ARG A 43 -7.82 6.49 -0.79
C ARG A 43 -7.96 7.46 0.35
N PHE A 44 -9.11 7.43 1.00
CA PHE A 44 -9.45 8.32 2.10
C PHE A 44 -9.36 7.55 3.40
N ASN A 45 -8.67 8.13 4.37
CA ASN A 45 -8.75 7.66 5.73
C ASN A 45 -9.04 8.83 6.69
N PRO A 46 -10.24 8.87 7.30
CA PRO A 46 -10.57 9.87 8.30
C PRO A 46 -9.95 9.47 9.64
N GLY A 47 -9.09 10.34 10.19
CA GLY A 47 -8.61 10.26 11.57
C GLY A 47 -9.55 10.99 12.54
N GLU A 48 -9.13 11.09 13.81
CA GLU A 48 -9.85 11.85 14.84
C GLU A 48 -9.82 13.37 14.58
N HIS A 49 -8.72 13.86 14.02
CA HIS A 49 -8.38 15.28 13.87
C HIS A 49 -7.99 15.65 12.45
N ILE A 50 -7.54 14.69 11.64
CA ILE A 50 -7.10 14.92 10.25
C ILE A 50 -7.91 14.08 9.26
N LEU A 51 -7.84 14.49 7.99
CA LEU A 51 -8.21 13.65 6.86
C LEU A 51 -6.96 13.43 6.02
N SER A 52 -6.52 12.19 5.88
CA SER A 52 -5.44 11.85 4.96
C SER A 52 -6.00 11.30 3.65
N VAL A 53 -5.36 11.68 2.55
CA VAL A 53 -5.69 11.18 1.22
C VAL A 53 -4.41 10.64 0.59
N LEU A 54 -4.39 9.34 0.30
CA LEU A 54 -3.32 8.70 -0.45
C LEU A 54 -3.73 8.68 -1.93
N ILE A 55 -2.98 9.40 -2.77
CA ILE A 55 -3.23 9.47 -4.22
C ILE A 55 -2.19 8.59 -4.91
N ILE A 56 -2.67 7.67 -5.73
CA ILE A 56 -1.86 6.67 -6.42
C ILE A 56 -2.22 6.72 -7.90
N ASP A 57 -1.21 6.79 -8.76
CA ASP A 57 -1.37 6.65 -10.20
C ASP A 57 -0.89 5.27 -10.63
N TYR A 58 -1.80 4.42 -11.10
CA TYR A 58 -1.46 3.10 -11.60
C TYR A 58 -2.24 2.78 -12.88
N GLN A 59 -1.59 2.10 -13.83
CA GLN A 59 -2.16 1.83 -15.16
C GLN A 59 -3.09 0.62 -15.22
N MET A 60 -3.15 -0.22 -14.17
CA MET A 60 -3.96 -1.43 -14.13
C MET A 60 -4.74 -1.55 -12.81
N PRO A 61 -6.03 -1.91 -12.83
CA PRO A 61 -6.82 -2.09 -11.61
C PRO A 61 -6.17 -3.10 -10.66
N LEU A 62 -6.21 -2.78 -9.36
CA LEU A 62 -5.65 -3.62 -8.31
C LEU A 62 -6.41 -4.94 -8.18
N GLY A 63 -5.68 -6.04 -7.97
CA GLY A 63 -6.26 -7.31 -7.55
C GLY A 63 -6.85 -7.20 -6.13
N SER A 64 -7.98 -7.88 -5.89
CA SER A 64 -8.69 -7.85 -4.61
C SER A 64 -7.83 -8.29 -3.41
N SER A 65 -6.86 -9.19 -3.63
CA SER A 65 -5.98 -9.71 -2.58
C SER A 65 -4.95 -8.71 -2.08
N THR A 66 -4.64 -7.67 -2.85
CA THR A 66 -3.60 -6.68 -2.51
C THR A 66 -4.16 -5.27 -2.34
N GLU A 67 -5.46 -5.09 -2.58
CA GLU A 67 -6.17 -3.83 -2.34
C GLU A 67 -6.09 -3.39 -0.88
N HIS A 68 -6.13 -4.34 0.06
CA HIS A 68 -6.06 -4.04 1.50
C HIS A 68 -4.72 -3.44 1.94
N ILE A 69 -3.62 -3.71 1.22
CA ILE A 69 -2.29 -3.19 1.58
C ILE A 69 -2.27 -1.66 1.49
N LEU A 70 -2.82 -1.12 0.41
CA LEU A 70 -2.83 0.34 0.20
C LEU A 70 -3.83 1.04 1.11
N SER A 71 -4.91 0.37 1.52
CA SER A 71 -5.79 0.88 2.58
C SER A 71 -5.07 0.89 3.93
N GLY A 72 -4.36 -0.19 4.27
CA GLY A 72 -3.56 -0.26 5.49
C GLY A 72 -2.47 0.80 5.53
N LEU A 73 -1.81 1.08 4.40
CA LEU A 73 -0.82 2.15 4.30
C LEU A 73 -1.43 3.52 4.61
N ALA A 74 -2.58 3.84 3.98
CA ALA A 74 -3.27 5.10 4.24
C ALA A 74 -3.68 5.22 5.70
N GLU A 75 -4.16 4.12 6.31
CA GLU A 75 -4.57 4.05 7.71
C GLU A 75 -3.40 4.26 8.69
N GLU A 76 -2.30 3.53 8.50
CA GLU A 76 -1.11 3.59 9.34
C GLU A 76 -0.51 5.01 9.33
N ILE A 77 -0.44 5.65 8.15
CA ILE A 77 0.00 7.04 8.02
C ILE A 77 -0.86 7.97 8.87
N THR A 78 -2.19 7.83 8.82
CA THR A 78 -3.10 8.67 9.61
C THR A 78 -2.86 8.47 11.11
N ILE A 79 -2.82 7.21 11.55
CA ILE A 79 -2.67 6.87 12.97
C ILE A 79 -1.34 7.40 13.49
N LYS A 80 -0.24 7.14 12.80
CA LYS A 80 1.10 7.62 13.20
C LYS A 80 1.20 9.13 13.24
N PHE A 81 0.54 9.83 12.30
CA PHE A 81 0.50 11.28 12.32
C PHE A 81 -0.19 11.81 13.58
N GLU A 82 -1.37 11.27 13.88
CA GLU A 82 -2.16 11.70 15.04
C GLU A 82 -1.48 11.34 16.35
N GLU A 83 -0.86 10.16 16.44
CA GLU A 83 -0.06 9.75 17.60
C GLU A 83 1.12 10.71 17.85
N LYS A 84 1.92 10.98 16.81
CA LYS A 84 3.11 11.85 16.92
C LYS A 84 2.74 13.28 17.27
N TYR A 85 1.65 13.81 16.68
CA TYR A 85 1.27 15.22 16.79
C TYR A 85 0.02 15.48 17.63
N LYS A 86 -0.41 14.52 18.45
CA LYS A 86 -1.62 14.62 19.30
C LYS A 86 -1.75 15.95 20.02
N LYS A 87 -0.75 16.32 20.82
CA LYS A 87 -0.76 17.57 21.61
C LYS A 87 -0.84 18.82 20.72
N PRO A 88 0.02 18.99 19.68
CA PRO A 88 -0.13 20.05 18.71
C PRO A 88 -1.51 20.12 18.04
N LEU A 89 -2.07 18.98 17.62
CA LEU A 89 -3.37 18.90 16.95
C LEU A 89 -4.49 19.39 17.89
N GLU A 90 -4.59 18.84 19.09
CA GLU A 90 -5.58 19.23 20.10
C GLU A 90 -5.50 20.75 20.43
N SER A 91 -4.29 21.29 20.54
CA SER A 91 -4.08 22.72 20.82
C SER A 91 -4.49 23.60 19.64
N GLN A 92 -4.09 23.22 18.43
CA GLN A 92 -4.38 24.01 17.22
C GLN A 92 -5.87 23.95 16.86
N MET A 93 -6.55 22.82 17.06
CA MET A 93 -8.01 22.68 16.90
C MET A 93 -8.78 23.63 17.82
N LYS A 94 -8.40 23.74 19.11
CA LYS A 94 -9.03 24.68 20.05
C LYS A 94 -8.91 26.14 19.62
N SER A 95 -7.80 26.48 18.96
CA SER A 95 -7.52 27.85 18.50
C SER A 95 -7.99 28.13 17.07
N ASN A 96 -8.39 27.09 16.34
CA ASN A 96 -8.63 27.09 14.89
C ASN A 96 -7.50 27.73 14.06
N LYS A 97 -6.25 27.62 14.55
CA LYS A 97 -5.05 28.18 13.91
C LYS A 97 -4.03 27.08 13.68
N PHE A 98 -3.95 26.62 12.44
CA PHE A 98 -3.01 25.58 12.05
C PHE A 98 -1.66 26.18 11.63
N LYS A 99 -0.56 25.59 12.12
CA LYS A 99 0.81 25.97 11.79
C LYS A 99 1.52 24.78 11.12
N PRO A 100 1.51 24.68 9.77
CA PRO A 100 2.04 23.53 9.04
C PRO A 100 3.50 23.18 9.39
N LYS A 101 4.32 24.19 9.71
CA LYS A 101 5.72 24.01 10.10
C LYS A 101 5.95 23.09 11.31
N VAL A 102 4.92 22.85 12.13
CA VAL A 102 5.00 21.93 13.28
C VAL A 102 5.04 20.46 12.82
N PHE A 103 4.50 20.17 11.64
CA PHE A 103 4.37 18.81 11.10
C PHE A 103 5.43 18.46 10.06
N LYS A 104 6.40 19.36 9.83
CA LYS A 104 7.36 19.29 8.73
C LYS A 104 8.28 18.06 8.81
N ASP A 105 8.42 17.42 9.96
CA ASP A 105 9.34 16.30 10.18
C ASP A 105 8.65 14.93 10.00
N PHE A 106 7.38 14.92 9.57
CA PHE A 106 6.62 13.67 9.41
C PHE A 106 7.00 12.85 8.18
N TRP A 107 7.66 13.47 7.19
CA TRP A 107 8.09 12.76 5.99
C TRP A 107 9.06 11.61 6.32
N GLU A 108 9.87 11.75 7.36
CA GLU A 108 10.78 10.68 7.82
C GLU A 108 9.99 9.46 8.32
N ASP A 109 8.85 9.66 9.00
CA ASP A 109 8.00 8.55 9.43
C ASP A 109 7.26 7.94 8.24
N ILE A 110 6.85 8.74 7.25
CA ILE A 110 6.26 8.24 6.00
C ILE A 110 7.24 7.29 5.30
N ASP A 111 8.52 7.67 5.18
CA ASP A 111 9.53 6.82 4.56
C ASP A 111 9.72 5.50 5.34
N GLN A 112 9.70 5.55 6.67
CA GLN A 112 9.77 4.34 7.51
C GLN A 112 8.56 3.43 7.31
N ILE A 113 7.34 4.00 7.28
CA ILE A 113 6.11 3.25 7.04
C ILE A 113 6.15 2.60 5.64
N ILE A 114 6.56 3.34 4.61
CA ILE A 114 6.66 2.80 3.25
C ILE A 114 7.67 1.64 3.20
N ASN A 115 8.83 1.77 3.87
CA ASN A 115 9.82 0.70 3.92
C ASN A 115 9.27 -0.56 4.61
N GLN A 116 8.57 -0.40 5.74
CA GLN A 116 7.93 -1.51 6.45
C GLN A 116 6.91 -2.22 5.54
N PHE A 117 6.01 -1.46 4.90
CA PHE A 117 5.04 -2.02 3.96
C PHE A 117 5.71 -2.68 2.75
N GLY A 118 6.91 -2.21 2.36
CA GLY A 118 7.71 -2.84 1.32
C GLY A 118 8.21 -4.24 1.71
N GLU A 119 8.72 -4.38 2.94
CA GLU A 119 9.13 -5.67 3.49
C GLU A 119 7.94 -6.64 3.61
N GLU A 120 6.82 -6.17 4.17
CA GLU A 120 5.58 -6.94 4.30
C GLU A 120 5.01 -7.35 2.94
N SER A 121 5.08 -6.46 1.95
CA SER A 121 4.65 -6.74 0.57
C SER A 121 5.53 -7.80 -0.10
N HIS A 122 6.83 -7.78 0.17
CA HIS A 122 7.75 -8.80 -0.36
C HIS A 122 7.50 -10.17 0.28
N GLU A 123 7.28 -10.21 1.59
CA GLU A 123 6.86 -11.44 2.28
C GLU A 123 5.55 -11.99 1.70
N LEU A 124 4.54 -11.13 1.54
CA LEU A 124 3.25 -11.50 0.98
C LEU A 124 3.40 -12.03 -0.46
N TYR A 125 4.22 -11.38 -1.27
CA TYR A 125 4.52 -11.83 -2.62
C TYR A 125 5.04 -13.27 -2.64
N GLN A 126 6.03 -13.59 -1.80
CA GLN A 126 6.59 -14.93 -1.69
C GLN A 126 5.52 -15.96 -1.28
N LYS A 127 4.69 -15.62 -0.29
CA LYS A 127 3.57 -16.47 0.16
C LYS A 127 2.55 -16.71 -0.96
N LEU A 128 2.16 -15.67 -1.69
CA LEU A 128 1.20 -15.79 -2.79
C LEU A 128 1.72 -16.69 -3.91
N VAL A 129 3.00 -16.57 -4.27
CA VAL A 129 3.64 -17.47 -5.25
C VAL A 129 3.56 -18.93 -4.80
N LEU A 130 3.89 -19.20 -3.54
CA LEU A 130 3.87 -20.56 -2.97
C LEU A 130 2.46 -21.14 -2.88
N ILE A 131 1.47 -20.31 -2.51
CA ILE A 131 0.06 -20.69 -2.47
C ILE A 131 -0.46 -21.00 -3.89
N GLU A 132 -0.17 -20.14 -4.85
CA GLU A 132 -0.55 -20.38 -6.24
C GLU A 132 0.16 -21.62 -6.81
N ALA A 133 1.40 -21.90 -6.40
CA ALA A 133 2.09 -23.13 -6.76
C ALA A 133 1.36 -24.38 -6.21
N ILE A 134 0.84 -24.33 -4.98
CA ILE A 134 0.01 -25.42 -4.42
C ILE A 134 -1.24 -25.63 -5.28
N TYR A 135 -1.94 -24.55 -5.66
CA TYR A 135 -3.10 -24.64 -6.56
C TYR A 135 -2.72 -25.18 -7.96
N ALA A 136 -1.51 -24.86 -8.43
CA ALA A 136 -0.93 -25.38 -9.66
C ALA A 136 -0.37 -26.81 -9.54
N LYS A 137 -0.68 -27.53 -8.45
CA LYS A 137 -0.32 -28.94 -8.18
C LYS A 137 1.15 -29.18 -7.79
N VAL A 138 1.87 -28.15 -7.32
CA VAL A 138 3.12 -28.38 -6.59
C VAL A 138 2.78 -28.98 -5.21
N PRO A 139 3.40 -30.11 -4.80
CA PRO A 139 3.05 -30.74 -3.53
C PRO A 139 3.27 -29.82 -2.33
N GLN A 140 2.29 -29.75 -1.43
CA GLN A 140 2.30 -28.91 -0.23
C GLN A 140 3.54 -29.11 0.63
N LYS A 141 4.09 -30.33 0.72
CA LYS A 141 5.29 -30.63 1.50
C LYS A 141 6.52 -29.79 1.11
N TRP A 142 6.55 -29.26 -0.11
CA TRP A 142 7.62 -28.38 -0.58
C TRP A 142 7.29 -26.90 -0.34
N CYS A 143 6.01 -26.52 -0.44
CA CYS A 143 5.61 -25.11 -0.32
C CYS A 143 5.36 -24.67 1.13
N LEU A 144 4.76 -25.51 1.98
CA LEU A 144 4.39 -25.13 3.36
C LEU A 144 5.59 -24.72 4.21
N PRO A 145 6.73 -25.43 4.22
CA PRO A 145 7.90 -25.00 4.99
C PRO A 145 8.42 -23.62 4.55
N LEU A 146 8.35 -23.34 3.24
CA LEU A 146 8.76 -22.06 2.66
C LEU A 146 7.78 -20.94 3.04
N ILE A 147 6.47 -21.23 3.11
CA ILE A 147 5.46 -20.28 3.57
C ILE A 147 5.69 -19.93 5.05
N GLU A 148 6.02 -20.93 5.88
CA GLU A 148 6.33 -20.74 7.30
C GLU A 148 7.61 -19.93 7.53
N GLN A 149 8.65 -20.16 6.72
CA GLN A 149 9.89 -19.36 6.75
C GLN A 149 9.62 -17.90 6.34
N ALA A 150 8.94 -17.70 5.21
CA ALA A 150 8.54 -16.36 4.77
C ALA A 150 7.73 -15.65 5.86
N GLY A 151 6.81 -16.36 6.53
CA GLY A 151 6.02 -15.81 7.63
C GLY A 151 6.78 -15.40 8.90
N LYS A 152 8.09 -15.65 8.96
CA LYS A 152 8.98 -15.15 10.02
C LYS A 152 9.82 -13.96 9.55
N GLY A 153 9.54 -13.41 8.37
CA GLY A 153 10.32 -12.36 7.73
C GLY A 153 11.60 -12.86 7.05
N GLU A 154 11.76 -14.18 6.86
CA GLU A 154 12.93 -14.74 6.18
C GLU A 154 12.76 -14.67 4.66
N LEU A 155 13.78 -14.21 3.94
CA LEU A 155 13.80 -14.29 2.48
C LEU A 155 13.98 -15.73 2.02
N VAL A 156 12.95 -16.27 1.37
CA VAL A 156 12.96 -17.66 0.94
C VAL A 156 13.35 -17.82 -0.52
N ASN A 157 14.33 -18.70 -0.78
CA ASN A 157 14.63 -19.15 -2.12
C ASN A 157 13.59 -20.19 -2.57
N ILE A 158 12.51 -19.71 -3.22
CA ILE A 158 11.38 -20.54 -3.66
C ILE A 158 11.83 -21.63 -4.65
N VAL A 159 12.91 -21.39 -5.41
CA VAL A 159 13.36 -22.27 -6.49
C VAL A 159 14.17 -23.47 -5.98
N GLU A 160 15.06 -23.23 -5.03
CA GLU A 160 16.09 -24.18 -4.61
C GLU A 160 15.53 -25.46 -3.99
N ASN A 161 14.41 -25.35 -3.28
CA ASN A 161 13.83 -26.47 -2.52
C ASN A 161 12.76 -27.24 -3.30
N ILE A 162 12.35 -26.78 -4.49
CA ILE A 162 11.29 -27.41 -5.28
C ILE A 162 11.91 -28.24 -6.43
N PRO A 163 11.62 -29.56 -6.53
CA PRO A 163 12.16 -30.40 -7.59
C PRO A 163 11.83 -29.89 -9.00
N GLU A 164 12.79 -29.99 -9.92
CA GLU A 164 12.70 -29.48 -11.31
C GLU A 164 11.43 -29.90 -12.06
N LYS A 165 10.96 -31.13 -11.83
CA LYS A 165 9.71 -31.65 -12.44
C LYS A 165 8.48 -30.77 -12.14
N TYR A 166 8.53 -29.94 -11.10
CA TYR A 166 7.47 -29.01 -10.73
C TYR A 166 7.73 -27.57 -11.19
N HIS A 167 8.92 -27.24 -11.71
CA HIS A 167 9.28 -25.88 -12.12
C HIS A 167 8.32 -25.32 -13.15
N ARG A 168 7.81 -26.13 -14.09
CA ARG A 168 6.79 -25.67 -15.03
C ARG A 168 5.55 -25.08 -14.33
N PHE A 169 5.08 -25.72 -13.26
CA PHE A 169 3.93 -25.22 -12.50
C PHE A 169 4.29 -23.98 -11.69
N LEU A 170 5.49 -23.97 -11.10
CA LEU A 170 6.03 -22.84 -10.36
C LEU A 170 6.17 -21.59 -11.24
N LYS A 171 6.67 -21.74 -12.47
CA LYS A 171 6.75 -20.65 -13.46
C LYS A 171 5.37 -20.03 -13.74
N GLY A 172 4.35 -20.87 -13.91
CA GLY A 172 2.98 -20.42 -14.11
C GLY A 172 2.42 -19.66 -12.91
N ALA A 173 2.71 -20.14 -11.70
CA ALA A 173 2.33 -19.47 -10.46
C ALA A 173 2.98 -18.09 -10.32
N ILE A 174 4.31 -17.99 -10.54
CA ILE A 174 5.05 -16.73 -10.50
C ILE A 174 4.48 -15.74 -11.54
N GLN A 175 4.28 -16.18 -12.79
CA GLN A 175 3.71 -15.32 -13.84
C GLN A 175 2.36 -14.75 -13.43
N LYS A 176 1.48 -15.58 -12.87
CA LYS A 176 0.15 -15.17 -12.45
C LYS A 176 0.19 -14.16 -11.31
N VAL A 177 1.01 -14.39 -10.28
CA VAL A 177 1.15 -13.47 -9.14
C VAL A 177 1.81 -12.16 -9.54
N ASN A 178 2.86 -12.21 -10.39
CA ASN A 178 3.51 -11.03 -10.93
C ASN A 178 2.53 -10.14 -11.71
N LEU A 179 1.57 -10.74 -12.45
CA LEU A 179 0.58 -10.02 -13.23
C LEU A 179 -0.56 -9.46 -12.37
N ASN A 180 -1.19 -10.30 -11.54
CA ASN A 180 -2.45 -9.97 -10.86
C ASN A 180 -2.30 -8.87 -9.80
N SER A 181 -1.11 -8.75 -9.22
CA SER A 181 -0.81 -7.78 -8.17
C SER A 181 0.30 -6.81 -8.56
N LYS A 182 0.61 -6.73 -9.87
CA LYS A 182 1.66 -5.88 -10.44
C LYS A 182 1.68 -4.46 -9.88
N PRO A 183 0.56 -3.72 -9.79
CA PRO A 183 0.60 -2.33 -9.34
C PRO A 183 1.12 -2.21 -7.91
N VAL A 184 0.77 -3.14 -7.02
CA VAL A 184 1.24 -3.14 -5.63
C VAL A 184 2.74 -3.44 -5.57
N TRP A 185 3.21 -4.40 -6.36
CA TRP A 185 4.62 -4.72 -6.45
C TRP A 185 5.46 -3.54 -6.97
N GLU A 186 4.92 -2.77 -7.90
CA GLU A 186 5.56 -1.56 -8.42
C GLU A 186 5.59 -0.43 -7.38
N ILE A 187 4.50 -0.19 -6.65
CA ILE A 187 4.42 0.83 -5.59
C ILE A 187 5.49 0.58 -4.51
N PHE A 188 5.66 -0.68 -4.10
CA PHE A 188 6.58 -1.07 -3.04
C PHE A 188 7.94 -1.56 -3.55
N ALA A 189 8.22 -1.43 -4.85
CA ALA A 189 9.46 -1.89 -5.49
C ALA A 189 9.85 -3.34 -5.12
N VAL A 190 8.86 -4.24 -5.02
CA VAL A 190 9.09 -5.64 -4.63
C VAL A 190 9.95 -6.34 -5.69
N PRO A 191 11.05 -7.01 -5.30
CA PRO A 191 11.91 -7.72 -6.24
C PRO A 191 11.22 -9.01 -6.73
N LEU A 192 10.57 -8.91 -7.88
CA LEU A 192 9.83 -10.02 -8.47
C LEU A 192 10.77 -11.12 -8.99
N LEU A 193 10.39 -12.38 -8.77
CA LEU A 193 11.05 -13.53 -9.38
C LEU A 193 10.80 -13.53 -10.89
N ASP A 194 11.85 -13.80 -11.67
CA ASP A 194 11.73 -14.04 -13.10
C ASP A 194 11.32 -15.49 -13.36
N PRO A 195 10.14 -15.75 -13.94
CA PRO A 195 9.74 -17.11 -14.33
C PRO A 195 10.70 -17.77 -15.32
N LYS A 196 11.53 -17.01 -16.04
CA LYS A 196 12.48 -17.54 -17.02
C LYS A 196 13.82 -17.93 -16.41
N SER A 197 14.13 -17.50 -15.18
CA SER A 197 15.37 -17.85 -14.48
C SER A 197 15.30 -19.22 -13.78
N LEU A 198 14.13 -19.85 -13.82
CA LEU A 198 13.82 -21.20 -13.34
C LEU A 198 14.15 -22.27 -14.39
#